data_AF-A0A818QDF0-F1
#
_entry.id   AF-A0A818QDF0-F1
#
_cell.length_a   1.000
_cell.length_b   1.000
_cell.length_c   1.000
_cell.angle_alpha   90.00
_cell.angle_beta   90.00
_cell.angle_gamma   90.00
#
_symmetry.space_group_name_H-M   'P 1'
#
loop_
_entity.id
_entity.type
_entity.pdbx_description
1 polymer ?
#
loop_
_entity_poly.entity_id
_entity_poly.type
_entity_poly.pdbx_seq_one_letter_code
_entity_poly.pdbx_strand_id
1 'polypeptide(L)' 'MVHEIVTLQIGNTSNNVGTELWNQLDVEQTHNNTLIDYNTYYTYNKKTNIPSPRVLIIDYHDYLMNNSNSQLMVLKSLN' A
#
# COMPACT_ATOMS: atom_id res chain seq x y z
N MET A 1 -21.67 -7.71 -9.63
CA MET A 1 -21.27 -7.90 -8.23
C MET A 1 -19.83 -7.45 -8.11
N VAL A 2 -19.46 -6.71 -7.07
CA VAL A 2 -18.05 -6.34 -6.83
C VAL A 2 -17.36 -7.57 -6.27
N HIS A 3 -16.28 -8.01 -6.91
CA HIS A 3 -15.42 -9.06 -6.37
C HIS A 3 -14.32 -8.35 -5.59
N GLU A 4 -14.14 -8.65 -4.31
CA GLU A 4 -13.07 -8.04 -3.52
C GLU A 4 -11.96 -9.06 -3.31
N ILE A 5 -10.71 -8.65 -3.57
CA ILE A 5 -9.51 -9.46 -3.34
C ILE A 5 -8.74 -8.84 -2.17
N VAL A 6 -8.38 -9.68 -1.21
CA VAL A 6 -7.45 -9.31 -0.13
C VAL A 6 -6.12 -9.98 -0.42
N THR A 7 -5.07 -9.18 -0.60
CA THR A 7 -3.71 -9.65 -0.88
C THR A 7 -2.96 -9.88 0.43
N LEU A 8 -2.34 -11.05 0.57
CA LEU A 8 -1.48 -11.37 1.70
C LEU A 8 -0.01 -11.34 1.24
N GLN A 9 0.81 -10.49 1.86
CA GLN A 9 2.24 -10.39 1.57
C GLN A 9 3.02 -10.86 2.80
N ILE A 10 3.85 -11.89 2.63
CA ILE A 10 4.60 -12.51 3.74
C ILE A 10 6.09 -12.51 3.41
N GLY A 11 6.86 -11.79 4.24
CA GLY A 11 8.31 -11.67 4.17
C GLY A 11 8.81 -10.64 3.16
N ASN A 12 10.05 -10.20 3.36
CA ASN A 12 10.69 -9.09 2.66
C ASN A 12 10.53 -9.14 1.13
N THR A 13 10.83 -10.27 0.50
CA THR A 13 10.72 -10.40 -0.97
C THR A 13 9.28 -10.19 -1.46
N SER A 14 8.29 -10.75 -0.76
CA SER A 14 6.88 -10.57 -1.11
C SER A 14 6.44 -9.13 -0.93
N ASN A 15 6.95 -8.45 0.09
CA ASN A 15 6.62 -7.05 0.38
C ASN A 15 7.22 -6.11 -0.68
N ASN A 16 8.45 -6.38 -1.15
CA ASN A 16 9.07 -5.61 -2.24
C ASN A 16 8.31 -5.78 -3.56
N VAL A 17 8.02 -7.02 -3.97
CA VAL A 17 7.21 -7.29 -5.18
C VAL A 17 5.82 -6.66 -5.04
N GLY A 18 5.24 -6.78 -3.85
CA GLY A 18 3.97 -6.16 -3.51
C GLY A 18 3.96 -4.65 -3.66
N THR A 19 5.03 -3.98 -3.23
CA THR A 19 5.19 -2.53 -3.35
C THR A 19 5.20 -2.10 -4.81
N GLU A 20 5.96 -2.80 -5.67
CA GLU A 20 5.99 -2.52 -7.11
C GLU A 20 4.63 -2.76 -7.79
N LEU A 21 3.89 -3.80 -7.38
CA LEU A 21 2.53 -4.04 -7.86
C LEU A 21 1.60 -2.86 -7.55
N TRP A 22 1.58 -2.38 -6.31
CA TRP A 22 0.72 -1.27 -5.91
C TRP A 22 1.11 0.03 -6.62
N ASN A 23 2.40 0.31 -6.74
CA ASN A 23 2.90 1.46 -7.51
C ASN A 23 2.43 1.41 -8.97
N GLN A 24 2.51 0.25 -9.62
CA GLN A 24 2.04 0.10 -10.99
C GLN A 24 0.53 0.31 -11.10
N LEU A 25 -0.27 -0.24 -10.18
CA LEU A 25 -1.72 -0.03 -10.17
C LEU A 25 -2.10 1.45 -9.99
N ASP A 26 -1.36 2.18 -9.16
CA ASP A 26 -1.55 3.63 -9.00
C ASP A 26 -1.24 4.37 -10.31
N VAL A 27 -0.15 3.98 -11.01
CA VAL A 27 0.18 4.51 -12.34
C VAL A 27 -0.95 4.21 -13.33
N GLU A 28 -1.42 2.98 -13.44
CA GLU A 28 -2.52 2.61 -14.34
C GLU A 28 -3.81 3.39 -14.02
N GLN A 29 -4.10 3.61 -12.75
CA GLN A 29 -5.27 4.37 -12.30
C GLN A 29 -5.16 5.84 -12.74
N THR A 30 -3.98 6.47 -12.60
CA THR A 30 -3.76 7.85 -13.08
C THR A 30 -3.88 7.98 -14.60
N HIS A 31 -3.58 6.90 -15.34
CA HIS A 31 -3.78 6.83 -16.79
C HIS A 31 -5.22 6.48 -17.19
N ASN A 32 -6.14 6.37 -16.23
CA ASN A 32 -7.55 5.99 -16.43
C ASN A 32 -7.70 4.67 -17.20
N ASN A 33 -6.84 3.67 -16.95
CA ASN A 33 -6.98 2.36 -17.57
C ASN A 33 -8.28 1.68 -17.09
N THR A 34 -9.28 1.60 -17.96
CA THR A 34 -10.62 1.08 -17.67
C THR A 34 -10.72 -0.44 -17.69
N LEU A 35 -9.66 -1.14 -18.10
CA LEU A 35 -9.63 -2.60 -18.11
C LEU A 35 -9.46 -3.20 -16.71
N ILE A 36 -9.03 -2.38 -15.74
CA ILE A 36 -8.80 -2.79 -14.36
C ILE A 36 -9.97 -2.32 -13.49
N ASP A 37 -10.64 -3.24 -12.81
CA ASP A 37 -11.60 -2.89 -11.76
C ASP A 37 -10.85 -2.59 -10.45
N TYR A 38 -10.50 -1.32 -10.23
CA TYR A 38 -9.76 -0.90 -9.03
C TYR A 38 -10.51 -1.19 -7.72
N ASN A 39 -11.85 -1.26 -7.73
CA ASN A 39 -12.62 -1.59 -6.52
C ASN A 39 -12.35 -3.03 -6.03
N THR A 40 -11.88 -3.90 -6.94
CA THR A 40 -11.47 -5.26 -6.60
C THR A 40 -10.26 -5.25 -5.65
N TYR A 41 -9.31 -4.34 -5.87
CA TYR A 41 -8.03 -4.31 -5.16
C TYR A 41 -7.94 -3.23 -4.09
N TYR A 42 -8.73 -2.16 -4.21
CA TYR A 42 -8.72 -1.01 -3.32
C TYR A 42 -10.05 -0.87 -2.56
N THR A 43 -9.94 -0.40 -1.32
CA THR A 43 -11.03 0.22 -0.59
C THR A 43 -10.90 1.74 -0.65
N TYR A 44 -11.97 2.47 -0.40
CA TYR A 44 -11.94 3.93 -0.37
C TYR A 44 -12.33 4.43 1.00
N ASN A 45 -11.52 5.34 1.54
CA ASN A 45 -11.91 6.05 2.74
C ASN A 45 -13.12 6.95 2.41
N LYS A 46 -14.26 6.69 3.07
CA LYS A 46 -15.52 7.40 2.78
C LYS A 46 -15.46 8.92 3.02
N LYS A 47 -14.53 9.40 3.85
CA LYS A 47 -14.39 10.83 4.18
C LYS A 47 -13.44 11.55 3.22
N THR A 48 -12.31 10.93 2.88
CA THR A 48 -11.25 11.56 2.08
C THR A 48 -11.28 11.15 0.62
N ASN A 49 -12.04 10.10 0.27
CA ASN A 49 -12.04 9.44 -1.03
C ASN A 49 -10.65 8.97 -1.50
N ILE A 50 -9.72 8.80 -0.57
CA ILE A 50 -8.38 8.30 -0.86
C ILE A 50 -8.46 6.78 -1.00
N PRO A 51 -7.95 6.18 -2.11
CA PRO A 51 -7.87 4.75 -2.26
C PRO A 51 -6.88 4.15 -1.26
N SER A 52 -7.13 2.93 -0.82
CA SER A 52 -6.25 2.18 0.07
C SER A 52 -6.22 0.72 -0.37
N PRO A 53 -5.05 0.13 -0.62
CA PRO A 53 -4.95 -1.24 -1.10
C PRO A 53 -5.47 -2.23 -0.03
N ARG A 54 -6.13 -3.29 -0.48
CA ARG A 54 -6.64 -4.37 0.36
C ARG A 54 -5.52 -5.38 0.63
N VAL A 55 -4.55 -4.98 1.44
CA VAL A 55 -3.35 -5.78 1.70
C VAL A 55 -3.11 -6.01 3.19
N LEU A 56 -2.74 -7.23 3.55
CA LEU A 56 -2.15 -7.56 4.84
C LEU A 56 -0.66 -7.86 4.62
N ILE A 57 0.19 -7.09 5.28
CA ILE A 57 1.64 -7.21 5.21
C ILE A 57 2.12 -7.87 6.51
N ILE A 58 2.83 -8.98 6.38
CA ILE A 58 3.42 -9.72 7.49
C ILE A 58 4.92 -9.82 7.21
N ASP A 59 5.74 -9.18 8.03
CA ASP A 59 7.18 -9.39 8.01
C ASP A 59 7.67 -9.62 9.43
N TYR A 60 8.58 -10.58 9.57
CA TYR A 60 9.26 -10.85 10.84
C TYR A 60 10.58 -10.07 10.95
N HIS A 61 11.00 -9.38 9.89
CA HIS A 61 12.15 -8.48 9.90
C HIS A 61 11.78 -7.09 10.45
N ASP A 62 11.52 -7.00 11.75
CA ASP A 62 11.41 -5.72 12.50
C ASP A 62 12.68 -5.39 13.33
N TYR A 63 13.83 -6.07 13.09
CA TYR A 63 15.08 -5.83 13.83
C TYR A 63 16.15 -5.01 13.08
N LEU A 64 15.78 -4.22 12.06
CA LEU A 64 16.66 -3.20 11.47
C LEU A 64 15.91 -1.88 11.19
N MET A 65 15.18 -1.38 12.19
CA MET A 65 14.93 0.06 12.35
C MET A 65 16.22 0.90 12.51
N ASN A 66 17.42 0.34 12.28
CA ASN A 66 18.71 1.03 12.38
C ASN A 66 19.65 0.53 11.28
N ASN A 67 19.65 1.18 10.12
CA ASN A 67 20.88 1.52 9.40
C ASN A 67 20.60 2.58 8.32
N SER A 68 20.66 3.83 8.78
CA SER A 68 21.23 4.99 8.08
C SER A 68 20.42 5.63 6.91
N ASN A 69 19.67 6.70 7.23
CA ASN A 69 19.37 7.88 6.36
C ASN A 69 17.92 8.26 6.03
N SER A 70 16.89 7.74 6.68
CA SER A 70 15.54 8.29 6.52
C SER A 70 15.09 8.97 7.81
N GLN A 71 15.30 10.28 7.91
CA GLN A 71 14.78 11.11 8.98
C GLN A 71 13.27 10.93 9.10
N LEU A 72 12.85 10.18 10.14
CA LEU A 72 11.52 10.26 10.71
C LEU A 72 11.29 11.70 11.18
N MET A 73 10.55 12.50 10.42
CA MET A 73 9.96 13.72 10.91
C MET A 73 8.73 13.34 11.75
N VAL A 74 8.98 12.91 13.00
CA VAL A 74 7.94 12.86 14.03
C VAL A 74 7.58 14.32 14.32
N LEU A 75 6.43 14.75 13.80
CA LEU A 75 5.78 15.99 14.23
C LEU A 75 5.59 15.90 15.74
N LYS A 76 6.49 16.53 16.49
CA LYS A 76 6.27 16.87 17.90
C LYS A 76 5.02 17.73 17.93
N SER A 77 4.01 17.24 18.65
CA SER A 77 2.85 18.02 19.08
C SER A 77 3.33 19.34 19.69
N LEU A 78 2.94 20.46 19.07
CA LEU A 78 3.18 21.80 19.59
C LEU A 78 2.32 21.99 20.85
N ASN A 79 2.99 22.26 21.96
CA ASN A 79 2.45 23.10 23.04
C ASN A 79 2.56 24.56 22.61
#